data_AF-A0A920ID66-F1
#
_entry.id   AF-A0A920ID66-F1
#
_cell.length_a   1.000
_cell.length_b   1.000
_cell.length_c   1.000
_cell.angle_alpha   90.00
_cell.angle_beta   90.00
_cell.angle_gamma   90.00
#
_symmetry.space_group_name_H-M   'P 1'
#
loop_
_entity.id
_entity.type
_entity.pdbx_description
1 polymer ?
#
loop_
_entity_poly.entity_id
_entity_poly.type
_entity_poly.pdbx_seq_one_letter_code
_entity_poly.pdbx_strand_id
1 'polypeptide(L)'
;MNRGYYEVDSSEGPYNSAKNYDEGNLGHRPGIKGGYFPVPPVDSGQDVRSEMLSVMADMGVPVEKHHHEVAPSQHELGMKFGELIETADNLQLYKYSVQQVANAYGLSATFHA
;
A
#
# COMPACT_ATOMS: atom_id res chain seq x y z
N MET A 1 32.00 8.15 2.35
CA MET A 1 30.98 8.29 3.41
C MET A 1 30.01 7.12 3.18
N ASN A 2 30.07 6.07 4.01
CA ASN A 2 29.54 4.73 3.65
C ASN A 2 28.55 4.20 4.69
N ARG A 3 27.69 5.07 5.23
CA ARG A 3 26.69 4.70 6.24
C ARG A 3 25.36 5.34 5.87
N GLY A 4 24.25 4.61 6.05
CA GLY A 4 22.89 5.08 5.87
C GLY A 4 22.00 4.60 7.01
N TYR A 5 21.03 5.42 7.40
CA TYR A 5 19.99 5.13 8.39
C TYR A 5 18.66 5.54 7.80
N TYR A 6 17.62 4.76 8.06
CA TYR A 6 16.24 5.09 7.72
C TYR A 6 15.33 4.60 8.84
N GLU A 7 14.20 5.29 8.98
CA GLU A 7 13.08 4.91 9.84
C GLU A 7 11.83 4.88 8.97
N VAL A 8 10.98 3.87 9.17
CA VAL A 8 9.69 3.76 8.47
C VAL A 8 8.60 4.10 9.47
N ASP A 9 7.78 5.07 9.11
CA ASP A 9 6.65 5.52 9.91
C ASP A 9 5.37 5.44 9.07
N SER A 10 4.25 5.16 9.73
CA SER A 10 2.92 5.16 9.12
C SER A 10 1.86 5.56 10.14
N SER A 11 0.86 6.34 9.71
CA SER A 11 -0.29 6.73 10.53
C SER A 11 -1.08 5.53 11.08
N GLU A 12 -1.06 4.39 10.37
CA GLU A 12 -1.67 3.12 10.80
C GLU A 12 -0.81 2.36 11.82
N GLY A 13 0.44 2.75 12.01
CA GLY A 13 1.37 2.13 12.94
C GLY A 13 0.78 2.08 14.36
N PRO A 14 0.68 0.89 15.00
CA PRO A 14 0.14 0.78 16.36
C PRO A 14 1.00 1.52 17.40
N TYR A 15 2.28 1.73 17.07
CA TYR A 15 3.23 2.54 17.84
C TYR A 15 2.91 4.04 17.83
N ASN A 16 2.01 4.51 16.94
CA ASN A 16 1.58 5.91 16.87
C ASN A 16 0.30 6.22 17.68
N SER A 17 -0.13 5.30 18.55
CA SER A 17 -1.32 5.46 19.40
C SER A 17 -1.29 6.71 20.29
N ALA A 18 -0.11 7.13 20.76
CA ALA A 18 0.08 8.33 21.58
C ALA A 18 0.74 9.50 20.83
N LYS A 19 0.92 9.40 19.51
CA LYS A 19 1.56 10.44 18.71
C LYS A 19 0.67 11.67 18.63
N ASN A 20 1.26 12.85 18.83
CA ASN A 20 0.58 14.12 18.62
C ASN A 20 0.70 14.49 17.14
N TYR A 21 -0.44 14.67 16.49
CA TYR A 21 -0.55 15.20 15.13
C TYR A 21 -1.14 16.60 15.19
N ASP A 22 -0.79 17.47 14.24
CA ASP A 22 -1.25 18.86 14.21
C ASP A 22 -2.79 18.95 14.14
N GLU A 23 -3.44 18.03 13.44
CA GLU A 23 -4.91 17.92 13.32
C GLU A 23 -5.55 17.05 14.42
N GLY A 24 -4.75 16.55 15.36
CA GLY A 24 -5.18 15.64 16.42
C GLY A 24 -5.07 14.15 16.03
N ASN A 25 -4.97 13.29 17.05
CA ASN A 25 -4.88 11.85 16.85
C ASN A 25 -6.28 11.23 16.78
N LEU A 26 -6.79 11.01 15.56
CA LEU A 26 -8.13 10.48 15.32
C LEU A 26 -8.33 9.02 15.77
N GLY A 27 -7.26 8.27 16.02
CA GLY A 27 -7.36 6.88 16.48
C GLY A 27 -7.76 5.86 15.42
N HIS A 28 -8.14 6.29 14.20
CA HIS A 28 -8.50 5.39 13.10
C HIS A 28 -7.26 4.67 12.56
N ARG A 29 -6.98 3.49 13.13
CA ARG A 29 -5.89 2.61 12.70
C ARG A 29 -6.19 1.16 13.04
N PRO A 30 -5.73 0.20 12.23
CA PRO A 30 -5.85 -1.20 12.58
C PRO A 30 -5.01 -1.54 13.82
N GLY A 31 -5.53 -2.44 14.65
CA GLY A 31 -4.74 -3.04 15.73
C GLY A 31 -3.66 -3.98 15.20
N ILE A 32 -2.82 -4.51 16.08
CA ILE A 32 -1.85 -5.55 15.71
C ILE A 32 -2.62 -6.75 15.14
N LYS A 33 -2.34 -7.11 13.88
CA LYS A 33 -3.06 -8.14 13.11
C LYS A 33 -4.56 -7.86 12.91
N GLY A 34 -5.00 -6.62 13.06
CA GLY A 34 -6.38 -6.18 12.86
C GLY A 34 -6.64 -5.55 11.48
N GLY A 35 -5.69 -5.66 10.55
CA GLY A 35 -5.77 -5.03 9.24
C GLY A 35 -6.46 -5.85 8.15
N TYR A 36 -6.95 -7.05 8.43
CA TYR A 36 -7.60 -7.86 7.39
C TYR A 36 -9.01 -7.35 7.10
N PHE A 37 -9.20 -6.75 5.91
CA PHE A 37 -10.48 -6.19 5.44
C PHE A 37 -11.19 -5.18 6.39
N PRO A 38 -10.49 -4.21 7.03
CA PRO A 38 -11.16 -3.06 7.61
C PRO A 38 -11.83 -2.24 6.52
N VAL A 39 -12.79 -1.41 6.93
CA VAL A 39 -13.42 -0.41 6.08
C VAL A 39 -12.96 0.99 6.50
N PRO A 40 -13.06 2.01 5.62
CA PRO A 40 -12.84 3.39 6.03
C PRO A 40 -13.71 3.76 7.25
N PRO A 41 -13.19 4.57 8.20
CA PRO A 41 -11.93 5.30 8.14
C PRO A 41 -10.70 4.52 8.66
N VAL A 42 -10.85 3.26 9.10
CA VAL A 42 -9.74 2.45 9.62
C VAL A 42 -8.81 2.00 8.49
N ASP A 43 -9.38 1.68 7.33
CA ASP A 43 -8.61 1.45 6.10
C ASP A 43 -8.23 2.79 5.46
N SER A 44 -7.05 3.30 5.82
CA SER A 44 -6.58 4.60 5.33
C SER A 44 -6.00 4.55 3.92
N GLY A 45 -5.66 3.34 3.45
CA GLY A 45 -5.03 3.12 2.15
C GLY A 45 -6.00 2.85 0.99
N GLN A 46 -7.32 2.97 1.18
CA GLN A 46 -8.28 2.58 0.15
C GLN A 46 -8.10 3.38 -1.15
N ASP A 47 -8.03 4.71 -1.07
CA ASP A 47 -7.96 5.58 -2.25
C ASP A 47 -6.65 5.38 -3.02
N VAL A 48 -5.52 5.28 -2.33
CA VAL A 48 -4.22 5.06 -2.99
C VAL A 48 -4.17 3.71 -3.70
N ARG A 49 -4.79 2.65 -3.15
CA ARG A 49 -4.87 1.35 -3.81
C ARG A 49 -5.82 1.38 -5.01
N SER A 50 -6.94 2.10 -4.92
CA SER A 50 -7.84 2.29 -6.06
C SER A 50 -7.15 3.01 -7.22
N GLU A 51 -6.33 4.02 -6.92
CA GLU A 51 -5.54 4.73 -7.92
C GLU A 51 -4.47 3.81 -8.54
N MET A 52 -3.75 3.03 -7.72
CA MET A 52 -2.80 2.03 -8.22
C MET A 52 -3.45 1.04 -9.20
N LEU A 53 -4.65 0.52 -8.88
CA LEU A 53 -5.37 -0.36 -9.82
C LEU A 53 -5.76 0.36 -11.11
N SER A 54 -6.22 1.61 -11.00
CA SER A 54 -6.64 2.41 -12.17
C SER A 54 -5.46 2.68 -13.11
N VAL A 55 -4.32 3.12 -12.57
CA VAL A 55 -3.10 3.37 -13.35
C VAL A 55 -2.54 2.08 -13.95
N MET A 56 -2.56 0.96 -13.20
CA MET A 56 -2.15 -0.34 -13.75
C MET A 56 -3.06 -0.79 -14.91
N ALA A 57 -4.38 -0.58 -14.80
CA ALA A 57 -5.31 -0.88 -15.86
C ALA A 57 -5.06 -0.04 -17.12
N ASP A 58 -4.76 1.25 -16.97
CA ASP A 58 -4.40 2.14 -18.08
C ASP A 58 -3.09 1.72 -18.78
N MET A 59 -2.18 1.06 -18.06
CA MET A 59 -0.97 0.45 -18.60
C MET A 59 -1.21 -0.91 -19.26
N GLY A 60 -2.44 -1.42 -19.26
CA GLY A 60 -2.83 -2.69 -19.87
C GLY A 60 -2.72 -3.91 -18.94
N VAL A 61 -2.42 -3.73 -17.65
CA VAL A 61 -2.40 -4.85 -16.70
C VAL A 61 -3.84 -5.28 -16.38
N PRO A 62 -4.19 -6.57 -16.53
CA PRO A 62 -5.53 -7.04 -16.20
C PRO A 62 -5.71 -7.13 -14.67
N VAL A 63 -6.13 -6.04 -14.05
CA VAL A 63 -6.31 -5.95 -12.59
C VAL A 63 -7.58 -6.66 -12.08
N GLU A 64 -7.58 -6.99 -10.78
CA GLU A 64 -8.75 -7.50 -10.04
C GLU A 64 -9.09 -6.58 -8.85
N LYS A 65 -9.25 -7.15 -7.65
CA LYS A 65 -9.59 -6.44 -6.41
C LYS A 65 -8.33 -6.05 -5.64
N HIS A 66 -8.46 -5.05 -4.78
CA HIS A 66 -7.45 -4.73 -3.77
C HIS A 66 -8.05 -4.83 -2.36
N HIS A 67 -7.22 -5.02 -1.35
CA HIS A 67 -7.63 -4.89 0.05
C HIS A 67 -6.45 -4.53 0.95
N HIS A 68 -6.78 -4.02 2.13
CA HIS A 68 -5.85 -3.96 3.24
C HIS A 68 -5.57 -5.39 3.74
N GLU A 69 -4.31 -5.67 4.07
CA GLU A 69 -3.82 -6.97 4.53
C GLU A 69 -3.64 -7.01 6.06
N VAL A 70 -3.26 -8.15 6.62
CA VAL A 70 -3.29 -8.40 8.08
C VAL A 70 -2.48 -7.37 8.88
N ALA A 71 -1.28 -7.02 8.42
CA ALA A 71 -0.43 -6.06 9.13
C ALA A 71 -0.80 -4.60 8.81
N PRO A 72 -0.66 -3.67 9.77
CA PRO A 72 -0.81 -2.24 9.51
C PRO A 72 0.05 -1.78 8.33
N SER A 73 -0.52 -1.02 7.40
CA SER A 73 0.13 -0.54 6.17
C SER A 73 0.60 -1.64 5.21
N GLN A 74 0.03 -2.84 5.36
CA GLN A 74 0.17 -3.91 4.40
C GLN A 74 -1.01 -3.89 3.44
N HIS A 75 -0.72 -4.04 2.15
CA HIS A 75 -1.70 -3.95 1.10
C HIS A 75 -1.51 -5.07 0.09
N GLU A 76 -2.63 -5.58 -0.44
CA GLU A 76 -2.65 -6.54 -1.54
C GLU A 76 -3.48 -5.96 -2.68
N LEU A 77 -2.92 -6.01 -3.89
CA LEU A 77 -3.60 -5.64 -5.13
C LEU A 77 -3.50 -6.83 -6.07
N GLY A 78 -4.65 -7.30 -6.56
CA GLY A 78 -4.73 -8.46 -7.43
C GLY A 78 -4.62 -8.11 -8.91
N MET A 79 -4.01 -9.01 -9.66
CA MET A 79 -4.09 -9.08 -11.13
C MET A 79 -4.60 -10.47 -11.54
N LYS A 80 -5.27 -10.55 -12.69
CA LYS A 80 -5.79 -11.80 -13.23
C LYS A 80 -4.64 -12.75 -13.58
N PHE A 81 -4.92 -14.05 -13.55
CA PHE A 81 -3.99 -15.05 -14.04
C PHE A 81 -3.78 -14.91 -15.57
N GLY A 82 -2.57 -15.25 -16.03
CA GLY A 82 -2.20 -15.24 -17.44
C GLY A 82 -1.09 -16.25 -17.73
N GLU A 83 -0.53 -16.21 -18.94
CA GLU A 83 0.64 -17.02 -19.26
C GLU A 83 1.88 -16.57 -18.46
N LEU A 84 2.88 -17.44 -18.34
CA LEU A 84 4.05 -17.17 -17.49
C LEU A 84 4.80 -15.89 -17.88
N ILE A 85 5.07 -15.70 -19.18
CA ILE A 85 5.82 -14.54 -19.68
C ILE A 85 5.00 -13.26 -19.48
N GLU A 86 3.73 -13.29 -19.86
CA GLU A 86 2.80 -12.17 -19.68
C GLU A 86 2.68 -11.76 -18.20
N THR A 87 2.54 -12.73 -17.30
CA THR A 87 2.46 -12.46 -15.85
C THR A 87 3.76 -11.87 -15.31
N ALA A 88 4.91 -12.30 -15.85
CA ALA A 88 6.21 -11.75 -15.46
C ALA A 88 6.37 -10.28 -15.90
N ASP A 89 5.90 -9.94 -17.11
CA ASP A 89 5.89 -8.55 -17.61
C ASP A 89 4.93 -7.68 -16.79
N ASN A 90 3.71 -8.18 -16.54
CA ASN A 90 2.71 -7.51 -15.71
C ASN A 90 3.23 -7.24 -14.29
N LEU A 91 4.01 -8.15 -13.71
CA LEU A 91 4.63 -7.94 -12.39
C LEU A 91 5.62 -6.76 -12.37
N GLN A 92 6.33 -6.49 -13.46
CA GLN A 92 7.22 -5.33 -13.54
C GLN A 92 6.41 -4.03 -13.60
N LEU A 93 5.36 -3.99 -14.44
CA LEU A 93 4.45 -2.85 -14.53
C LEU A 93 3.73 -2.60 -13.20
N TYR A 94 3.34 -3.67 -12.51
CA TYR A 94 2.73 -3.62 -11.18
C TYR A 94 3.64 -2.90 -10.19
N LYS A 95 4.90 -3.36 -10.05
CA LYS A 95 5.84 -2.77 -9.09
C LYS A 95 6.14 -1.31 -9.41
N TYR A 96 6.32 -1.01 -10.70
CA TYR A 96 6.54 0.35 -11.16
C TYR A 96 5.35 1.26 -10.85
N SER A 97 4.13 0.87 -11.22
CA SER A 97 2.92 1.64 -10.97
C SER A 97 2.69 1.89 -9.48
N VAL A 98 2.81 0.85 -8.66
CA VAL A 98 2.67 0.97 -7.19
C VAL A 98 3.68 1.97 -6.62
N GLN A 99 4.95 1.91 -7.03
CA GLN A 99 5.96 2.86 -6.55
C GLN A 99 5.69 4.29 -7.01
N GLN A 100 5.26 4.49 -8.26
CA GLN A 100 4.97 5.81 -8.81
C GLN A 100 3.75 6.45 -8.15
N VAL A 101 2.66 5.71 -7.99
CA VAL A 101 1.45 6.19 -7.33
C VAL A 101 1.71 6.45 -5.84
N ALA A 102 2.43 5.56 -5.14
CA ALA A 102 2.83 5.81 -3.75
C ALA A 102 3.60 7.13 -3.62
N ASN A 103 4.59 7.37 -4.49
CA ASN A 103 5.35 8.62 -4.48
C ASN A 103 4.47 9.86 -4.74
N ALA A 104 3.48 9.76 -5.63
CA ALA A 104 2.54 10.86 -5.89
C ALA A 104 1.66 11.20 -4.66
N TYR A 105 1.41 10.22 -3.79
CA TYR A 105 0.69 10.38 -2.52
C TYR A 105 1.61 10.77 -1.34
N GLY A 106 2.90 11.00 -1.59
CA GLY A 106 3.88 11.29 -0.53
C GLY A 106 4.25 10.06 0.32
N LEU A 107 4.03 8.86 -0.21
CA LEU A 107 4.33 7.58 0.42
C LEU A 107 5.49 6.88 -0.27
N SER A 108 6.02 5.84 0.37
CA SER A 108 6.98 4.91 -0.23
C SER A 108 6.42 3.49 -0.16
N ALA A 109 6.59 2.71 -1.22
CA ALA A 109 6.18 1.31 -1.29
C ALA A 109 7.40 0.40 -1.39
N THR A 110 7.38 -0.71 -0.65
CA THR A 110 8.44 -1.73 -0.65
C THR A 110 7.87 -3.12 -0.90
N PHE A 111 8.65 -3.97 -1.56
CA PHE A 111 8.34 -5.38 -1.85
C PHE A 111 9.31 -6.33 -1.12
N HIS A 112 9.98 -5.84 -0.07
CA HIS A 112 10.82 -6.69 0.77
C HIS A 112 9.97 -7.69 1.58
N ALA A 113 10.53 -8.89 1.74
CA ALA A 113 9.99 -9.93 2.60
C ALA A 113 10.46 -9.75 4.06
#